data_AF-A0AAV6G6A7-F1
#
_entry.id   AF-A0AAV6G6A7-F1
#
_cell.length_a   1.000
_cell.length_b   1.000
_cell.length_c   1.000
_cell.angle_alpha   90.00
_cell.angle_beta   90.00
_cell.angle_gamma   90.00
#
_symmetry.space_group_name_H-M   'P 1'
#
loop_
_entity.id
_entity.type
_entity.pdbx_description
1 polymer ?
#
loop_
_entity_poly.entity_id
_entity_poly.type
_entity_poly.pdbx_seq_one_letter_code
_entity_poly.pdbx_strand_id
1 'polypeptide(L)'
;MLHVNMDKEDTRRSGYCPFERQEVNITSRSDWGAMDPRRKKEMSEPAKRVVIHHTAIRNCATAQDCMEQVIRIQKMHVRDRDFDDIGYSFLVGQNGMLYEGRGWGIVGAHSKGHNLDSVGIAFMGNFNDDVPTSAALSSVKRLLQDGVLQGFLISNYTILGHRDLASTECPGNKLYSEIQRLGSDRE
;
A
#
# COMPACT_ATOMS: atom_id res chain seq x y z
N MET A 1 57.44 -35.38 27.59
CA MET A 1 57.56 -35.24 29.05
C MET A 1 56.86 -33.94 29.42
N LEU A 2 55.80 -34.04 30.23
CA LEU A 2 55.11 -32.98 31.00
C LEU A 2 54.42 -31.85 30.18
N HIS A 3 53.09 -31.86 30.03
CA HIS A 3 52.05 -31.41 30.99
C HIS A 3 52.14 -29.92 31.36
N VAL A 4 51.10 -29.14 31.01
CA VAL A 4 50.13 -28.43 31.91
C VAL A 4 48.89 -28.09 31.03
N ASN A 5 47.76 -28.82 31.11
CA ASN A 5 46.55 -28.63 31.96
C ASN A 5 45.80 -27.30 31.73
N MET A 6 44.55 -27.32 31.23
CA MET A 6 43.23 -27.38 31.95
C MET A 6 42.54 -26.00 31.73
N ASP A 7 41.25 -25.77 31.46
CA ASP A 7 39.97 -26.49 31.51
C ASP A 7 38.97 -25.76 30.55
N LYS A 8 38.14 -26.48 29.78
CA LYS A 8 36.65 -26.64 29.84
C LYS A 8 35.75 -25.37 29.84
N GLU A 9 34.80 -25.40 28.89
CA GLU A 9 33.36 -25.02 28.91
C GLU A 9 32.96 -24.29 27.61
N ASP A 10 32.12 -24.81 26.72
CA ASP A 10 30.67 -25.14 26.75
C ASP A 10 29.78 -24.03 26.14
N THR A 11 28.78 -24.49 25.38
CA THR A 11 27.52 -23.86 24.94
C THR A 11 27.41 -23.07 23.62
N ARG A 12 26.79 -23.77 22.65
CA ARG A 12 25.74 -23.37 21.70
C ARG A 12 25.28 -21.88 21.67
N ARG A 13 25.28 -21.28 20.47
CA ARG A 13 24.12 -20.72 19.71
C ARG A 13 24.61 -19.60 18.79
N SER A 14 24.40 -19.75 17.48
CA SER A 14 24.18 -18.61 16.60
C SER A 14 23.43 -19.08 15.36
N GLY A 15 22.11 -19.18 15.51
CA GLY A 15 21.20 -19.12 14.38
C GLY A 15 20.87 -17.65 14.15
N TYR A 16 21.59 -17.01 13.24
CA TYR A 16 21.18 -15.74 12.65
C TYR A 16 20.86 -16.03 11.19
N CYS A 17 19.58 -16.22 10.87
CA CYS A 17 19.09 -16.03 9.50
C CYS A 17 18.88 -14.53 9.32
N PRO A 18 19.63 -13.84 8.43
CA PRO A 18 19.27 -12.49 8.05
C PRO A 18 17.97 -12.58 7.27
N PHE A 19 16.89 -12.01 7.80
CA PHE A 19 15.68 -11.76 7.02
C PHE A 19 16.07 -10.67 6.01
N GLU A 20 16.49 -11.07 4.81
CA GLU A 20 16.63 -10.15 3.68
C GLU A 20 15.29 -9.44 3.53
N ARG A 21 15.25 -8.13 3.81
CA ARG A 21 14.06 -7.33 3.57
C ARG A 21 13.80 -7.36 2.08
N GLN A 22 12.73 -8.02 1.68
CA GLN A 22 12.26 -7.95 0.31
C GLN A 22 11.70 -6.54 0.08
N GLU A 23 12.45 -5.72 -0.66
CA GLU A 23 12.05 -4.36 -1.01
C GLU A 23 10.68 -4.35 -1.69
N VAL A 24 9.88 -3.33 -1.39
CA VAL A 24 8.59 -3.12 -2.05
C VAL A 24 8.84 -2.58 -3.44
N ASN A 25 8.66 -3.42 -4.46
CA ASN A 25 8.72 -2.96 -5.84
C ASN A 25 7.44 -2.19 -6.21
N ILE A 26 7.57 -0.88 -6.40
CA ILE A 26 6.49 0.02 -6.83
C ILE A 26 6.78 0.44 -8.27
N THR A 27 5.87 0.13 -9.19
CA THR A 27 5.90 0.69 -10.54
C THR A 27 5.70 2.20 -10.45
N SER A 28 6.76 2.95 -10.78
CA SER A 28 6.78 4.41 -10.66
C SER A 28 5.82 5.07 -11.65
N ARG A 29 5.48 6.33 -11.40
CA ARG A 29 4.68 7.13 -12.34
C ARG A 29 5.23 7.14 -13.77
N SER A 30 6.54 7.24 -13.94
CA SER A 30 7.15 7.19 -15.27
C SER A 30 6.99 5.82 -15.93
N ASP A 31 7.11 4.74 -15.16
CA ASP A 31 7.10 3.37 -15.70
C ASP A 31 5.72 2.96 -16.21
N TRP A 32 4.64 3.38 -15.54
CA TRP A 32 3.28 3.12 -16.03
C TRP A 32 2.75 4.21 -16.99
N GLY A 33 3.55 5.23 -17.31
CA GLY A 33 3.18 6.26 -18.28
C GLY A 33 2.17 7.29 -17.76
N ALA A 34 2.36 7.73 -16.52
CA ALA A 34 1.51 8.76 -15.90
C ALA A 34 1.52 10.08 -16.67
N MET A 35 0.35 10.69 -16.78
CA MET A 35 0.26 12.11 -17.08
C MET A 35 0.79 12.94 -15.91
N ASP A 36 1.33 14.12 -16.20
CA ASP A 36 1.70 15.08 -15.15
C ASP A 36 0.45 15.55 -14.39
N PRO A 37 0.52 15.68 -13.05
CA PRO A 37 -0.57 16.22 -12.28
C PRO A 37 -0.74 17.72 -12.57
N ARG A 38 -1.99 18.19 -12.63
CA ARG A 38 -2.29 19.63 -12.81
C ARG A 38 -1.78 20.47 -11.64
N ARG A 39 -1.87 19.93 -10.41
CA ARG A 39 -1.33 20.51 -9.18
C ARG A 39 -0.92 19.41 -8.21
N LYS A 40 0.06 19.72 -7.36
CA LYS A 40 0.47 18.89 -6.22
C LYS A 40 0.29 19.70 -4.94
N LYS A 41 -0.26 19.07 -3.91
CA LYS A 41 -0.32 19.63 -2.55
C LYS A 41 0.37 18.66 -1.62
N GLU A 42 1.39 19.12 -0.93
CA GLU A 42 2.09 18.33 0.08
C GLU A 42 1.25 18.21 1.35
N MET A 43 1.38 17.07 2.02
CA MET A 43 0.92 16.87 3.38
C MET A 43 1.85 17.64 4.32
N SER A 44 1.29 18.29 5.34
CA SER A 44 2.09 19.05 6.31
C SER A 44 2.80 18.15 7.34
N GLU A 45 2.33 16.93 7.51
CA GLU A 45 2.79 15.97 8.52
C GLU A 45 2.70 14.55 7.96
N PRO A 46 3.41 13.57 8.55
CA PRO A 46 3.19 12.16 8.24
C PRO A 46 1.72 11.77 8.38
N ALA A 47 1.25 10.93 7.46
CA ALA A 47 -0.14 10.51 7.46
C ALA A 47 -0.47 9.68 8.70
N LYS A 48 -1.66 9.94 9.27
CA LYS A 48 -2.15 9.32 10.50
C LYS A 48 -3.06 8.13 10.22
N ARG A 49 -3.58 8.06 9.00
CA ARG A 49 -4.59 7.08 8.59
C ARG A 49 -4.26 6.51 7.22
N VAL A 50 -4.64 5.26 7.03
CA VAL A 50 -4.63 4.59 5.73
C VAL A 50 -6.08 4.27 5.40
N VAL A 51 -6.55 4.72 4.25
CA VAL A 51 -7.90 4.43 3.76
C VAL A 51 -7.80 3.43 2.62
N ILE A 52 -8.35 2.24 2.83
CA ILE A 52 -8.38 1.17 1.84
C ILE A 52 -9.61 1.34 0.95
N HIS A 53 -9.38 1.28 -0.35
CA HIS A 53 -10.38 1.34 -1.41
C HIS A 53 -10.35 0.10 -2.27
N HIS A 54 -11.45 -0.11 -3.00
CA HIS A 54 -11.41 -0.83 -4.27
C HIS A 54 -11.69 0.12 -5.42
N THR A 55 -11.36 -0.28 -6.64
CA THR A 55 -11.68 0.51 -7.84
C THR A 55 -13.10 0.24 -8.38
N ALA A 56 -13.78 -0.79 -7.88
CA ALA A 56 -15.12 -1.22 -8.29
C ALA A 56 -15.26 -1.51 -9.79
N ILE A 57 -14.16 -1.91 -10.43
CA ILE A 57 -14.11 -2.36 -11.83
C ILE A 57 -13.49 -3.75 -11.89
N ARG A 58 -13.40 -4.36 -13.08
CA ARG A 58 -12.77 -5.69 -13.26
C ARG A 58 -11.37 -5.71 -12.64
N ASN A 59 -10.98 -6.84 -12.06
CA ASN A 59 -9.61 -7.03 -11.63
C ASN A 59 -8.63 -7.03 -12.83
N CYS A 60 -7.35 -6.84 -12.54
CA CYS A 60 -6.26 -7.00 -13.48
C CYS A 60 -5.27 -8.05 -12.94
N ALA A 61 -4.73 -8.88 -13.83
CA ALA A 61 -3.89 -10.02 -13.45
C ALA A 61 -2.47 -9.94 -14.04
N THR A 62 -2.31 -9.40 -15.25
CA THR A 62 -0.97 -9.21 -15.82
C THR A 62 -0.44 -7.80 -15.54
N ALA A 63 0.88 -7.62 -15.59
CA ALA A 63 1.49 -6.30 -15.45
C ALA A 63 0.94 -5.30 -16.48
N GLN A 64 0.77 -5.75 -17.72
CA GLN A 64 0.22 -4.95 -18.82
C GLN A 64 -1.22 -4.53 -18.56
N ASP A 65 -2.10 -5.47 -18.19
CA ASP A 65 -3.51 -5.16 -17.90
C ASP A 65 -3.65 -4.16 -16.76
N CYS A 66 -2.83 -4.32 -15.72
CA CYS A 66 -2.85 -3.44 -14.56
C CYS A 66 -2.33 -2.04 -14.92
N MET A 67 -1.26 -1.92 -15.71
CA MET A 67 -0.79 -0.60 -16.19
C MET A 67 -1.86 0.12 -17.02
N GLU A 68 -2.49 -0.56 -17.98
CA GLU A 68 -3.59 0.00 -18.77
C GLU A 68 -4.75 0.48 -17.90
N GLN A 69 -5.05 -0.28 -16.84
CA GLN A 69 -6.09 0.07 -15.90
C GLN A 69 -5.74 1.30 -15.06
N VAL A 70 -4.52 1.41 -14.54
CA VAL A 70 -4.07 2.61 -13.80
C VAL A 70 -4.13 3.86 -14.68
N ILE A 71 -3.67 3.76 -15.94
CA ILE A 71 -3.77 4.84 -16.93
C ILE A 71 -5.23 5.27 -17.13
N ARG A 72 -6.13 4.29 -17.30
CA ARG A 72 -7.57 4.56 -17.48
C ARG A 72 -8.17 5.25 -16.25
N ILE A 73 -7.81 4.81 -15.05
CA ILE A 73 -8.28 5.41 -13.80
C ILE A 73 -7.79 6.86 -13.69
N GLN A 74 -6.50 7.14 -13.99
CA GLN A 74 -5.98 8.51 -13.99
C GLN A 74 -6.76 9.39 -14.98
N LYS A 75 -6.96 8.92 -16.22
CA LYS A 75 -7.71 9.66 -17.25
C LYS A 75 -9.14 9.98 -16.81
N MET A 76 -9.86 9.01 -16.25
CA MET A 76 -11.22 9.21 -15.74
C MET A 76 -11.24 10.21 -14.58
N HIS A 77 -10.31 10.09 -13.62
CA HIS A 77 -10.21 11.03 -12.51
C HIS A 77 -9.95 12.47 -12.95
N VAL A 78 -9.06 12.67 -13.93
CA VAL A 78 -8.70 14.00 -14.43
C VAL A 78 -9.77 14.60 -15.35
N ARG A 79 -10.36 13.78 -16.23
CA ARG A 79 -11.32 14.26 -17.25
C ARG A 79 -12.74 14.35 -16.73
N ASP A 80 -13.19 13.33 -16.00
CA ASP A 80 -14.61 13.16 -15.68
C ASP A 80 -14.92 13.64 -14.24
N ARG A 81 -13.91 13.66 -13.36
CA ARG A 81 -14.06 14.09 -11.95
C ARG A 81 -13.32 15.37 -11.61
N ASP A 82 -12.65 15.98 -12.59
CA ASP A 82 -11.88 17.22 -12.46
C ASP A 82 -10.83 17.19 -11.33
N PHE A 83 -10.25 16.02 -11.07
CA PHE A 83 -9.16 15.92 -10.11
C PHE A 83 -7.86 16.44 -10.72
N ASP A 84 -6.99 16.98 -9.87
CA ASP A 84 -5.65 17.41 -10.29
C ASP A 84 -4.79 16.22 -10.76
N ASP A 85 -5.12 15.00 -10.35
CA ASP A 85 -4.47 13.74 -10.72
C ASP A 85 -5.33 12.54 -10.30
N ILE A 86 -4.87 11.31 -10.55
CA ILE A 86 -5.41 10.09 -9.96
C ILE A 86 -5.65 10.28 -8.45
N GLY A 87 -6.85 9.94 -7.95
CA GLY A 87 -7.24 10.28 -6.59
C GLY A 87 -6.55 9.48 -5.47
N TYR A 88 -5.99 8.32 -5.79
CA TYR A 88 -5.33 7.43 -4.82
C TYR A 88 -3.84 7.74 -4.70
N SER A 89 -3.27 7.50 -3.51
CA SER A 89 -1.82 7.57 -3.28
C SER A 89 -1.11 6.40 -3.95
N PHE A 90 -1.66 5.19 -3.79
CA PHE A 90 -1.14 3.95 -4.39
C PHE A 90 -2.27 3.06 -4.89
N LEU A 91 -1.97 2.18 -5.84
CA LEU A 91 -2.85 1.14 -6.33
C LEU A 91 -2.15 -0.21 -6.29
N VAL A 92 -2.91 -1.31 -6.13
CA VAL A 92 -2.37 -2.67 -6.15
C VAL A 92 -3.19 -3.58 -7.06
N GLY A 93 -2.53 -4.34 -7.93
CA GLY A 93 -3.15 -5.38 -8.75
C GLY A 93 -3.28 -6.71 -8.01
N GLN A 94 -4.11 -7.63 -8.50
CA GLN A 94 -4.24 -8.98 -7.91
C GLN A 94 -2.95 -9.81 -8.04
N ASN A 95 -2.04 -9.43 -8.93
CA ASN A 95 -0.69 -9.98 -9.03
C ASN A 95 0.28 -9.50 -7.94
N GLY A 96 -0.15 -8.58 -7.06
CA GLY A 96 0.67 -8.00 -6.01
C GLY A 96 1.60 -6.88 -6.46
N MET A 97 1.55 -6.46 -7.73
CA MET A 97 2.29 -5.28 -8.20
C MET A 97 1.65 -4.00 -7.67
N LEU A 98 2.48 -3.11 -7.16
CA LEU A 98 2.09 -1.79 -6.69
C LEU A 98 2.35 -0.75 -7.77
N TYR A 99 1.48 0.25 -7.82
CA TYR A 99 1.55 1.36 -8.76
C TYR A 99 1.49 2.66 -7.98
N GLU A 100 2.46 3.53 -8.23
CA GLU A 100 2.51 4.86 -7.65
C GLU A 100 1.38 5.71 -8.24
N GLY A 101 0.40 6.08 -7.41
CA GLY A 101 -0.60 7.09 -7.76
C GLY A 101 -0.02 8.48 -7.49
N ARG A 102 -0.59 9.21 -6.54
CA ARG A 102 0.02 10.47 -6.07
C ARG A 102 1.30 10.26 -5.25
N GLY A 103 1.55 9.03 -4.79
CA GLY A 103 2.71 8.70 -3.99
C GLY A 103 2.60 9.15 -2.54
N TRP A 104 3.74 9.08 -1.85
CA TRP A 104 3.87 9.50 -0.46
C TRP A 104 3.91 11.03 -0.32
N GLY A 105 3.43 11.54 0.82
CA GLY A 105 3.52 12.96 1.15
C GLY A 105 2.67 13.90 0.30
N ILE A 106 1.88 13.39 -0.67
CA ILE A 106 1.00 14.20 -1.53
C ILE A 106 -0.46 13.93 -1.19
N VAL A 107 -1.21 15.00 -0.94
CA VAL A 107 -2.64 14.97 -0.61
C VAL A 107 -3.45 14.31 -1.75
N GLY A 108 -4.24 13.30 -1.37
CA GLY A 108 -5.14 12.54 -2.26
C GLY A 108 -6.44 13.27 -2.65
N ALA A 109 -7.27 12.56 -3.42
CA ALA A 109 -8.67 12.90 -3.68
C ALA A 109 -9.59 11.68 -3.56
N HIS A 110 -9.23 10.73 -2.69
CA HIS A 110 -9.87 9.42 -2.56
C HIS A 110 -11.03 9.41 -1.55
N SER A 111 -11.01 10.26 -0.52
CA SER A 111 -12.07 10.33 0.49
C SER A 111 -12.32 11.77 0.92
N LYS A 112 -13.47 12.33 0.49
CA LYS A 112 -13.83 13.73 0.74
C LYS A 112 -13.83 14.02 2.25
N GLY A 113 -13.14 15.09 2.66
CA GLY A 113 -12.99 15.47 4.07
C GLY A 113 -11.87 14.74 4.81
N HIS A 114 -11.22 13.76 4.20
CA HIS A 114 -10.23 12.90 4.87
C HIS A 114 -8.87 12.82 4.16
N ASN A 115 -8.65 13.56 3.07
CA ASN A 115 -7.44 13.43 2.25
C ASN A 115 -6.17 14.07 2.86
N LEU A 116 -6.30 14.99 3.82
CA LEU A 116 -5.16 15.83 4.28
C LEU A 116 -4.19 15.09 5.19
N ASP A 117 -4.64 14.06 5.88
CA ASP A 117 -3.91 13.29 6.89
C ASP A 117 -3.95 11.78 6.62
N SER A 118 -4.34 11.37 5.42
CA SER A 118 -4.46 9.96 5.07
C SER A 118 -3.90 9.59 3.71
N VAL A 119 -3.38 8.37 3.64
CA VAL A 119 -2.93 7.71 2.42
C VAL A 119 -4.05 6.81 1.90
N GLY A 120 -4.42 7.01 0.63
CA GLY A 120 -5.44 6.20 -0.02
C GLY A 120 -4.81 5.09 -0.85
N ILE A 121 -5.11 3.83 -0.53
CA ILE A 121 -4.63 2.66 -1.27
C ILE A 121 -5.81 1.96 -1.93
N ALA A 122 -5.82 1.86 -3.26
CA ALA A 122 -6.88 1.19 -4.00
C ALA A 122 -6.45 -0.19 -4.51
N PHE A 123 -7.19 -1.23 -4.12
CA PHE A 123 -7.10 -2.53 -4.76
C PHE A 123 -7.86 -2.50 -6.08
N MET A 124 -7.18 -2.84 -7.17
CA MET A 124 -7.77 -2.85 -8.51
C MET A 124 -8.64 -4.08 -8.70
N GLY A 125 -9.96 -3.88 -8.63
CA GLY A 125 -10.95 -4.95 -8.65
C GLY A 125 -12.27 -4.55 -8.00
N ASN A 126 -13.22 -5.49 -7.97
CA ASN A 126 -14.48 -5.36 -7.25
C ASN A 126 -14.59 -6.45 -6.18
N PHE A 127 -14.26 -6.07 -4.95
CA PHE A 127 -14.23 -6.98 -3.80
C PHE A 127 -15.54 -7.02 -3.00
N ASN A 128 -16.67 -6.64 -3.62
CA ASN A 128 -17.97 -7.08 -3.12
C ASN A 128 -18.11 -8.60 -3.25
N ASP A 129 -17.63 -9.13 -4.38
CA ASP A 129 -17.73 -10.55 -4.74
C ASP A 129 -16.35 -11.24 -4.78
N ASP A 130 -15.33 -10.57 -5.32
CA ASP A 130 -13.98 -11.12 -5.44
C ASP A 130 -13.21 -11.06 -4.12
N VAL A 131 -12.33 -12.04 -3.90
CA VAL A 131 -11.42 -12.08 -2.75
C VAL A 131 -10.06 -11.46 -3.14
N PRO A 132 -9.46 -10.58 -2.32
CA PRO A 132 -8.10 -10.10 -2.56
C PRO A 132 -7.08 -11.24 -2.45
N THR A 133 -6.13 -11.29 -3.37
CA THR A 133 -5.05 -12.28 -3.32
C THR A 133 -4.12 -11.99 -2.13
N SER A 134 -3.51 -13.05 -1.61
CA SER A 134 -2.45 -12.94 -0.60
C SER A 134 -1.27 -12.10 -1.09
N ALA A 135 -0.95 -12.14 -2.39
CA ALA A 135 0.08 -11.32 -3.01
C ALA A 135 -0.23 -9.81 -2.87
N ALA A 136 -1.45 -9.38 -3.21
CA ALA A 136 -1.87 -7.98 -3.07
C ALA A 136 -1.85 -7.51 -1.62
N LEU A 137 -2.39 -8.31 -0.70
CA LEU A 137 -2.39 -8.02 0.74
C LEU A 137 -0.95 -7.90 1.28
N SER A 138 -0.06 -8.83 0.90
CA SER A 138 1.33 -8.83 1.36
C SER A 138 2.11 -7.63 0.84
N SER A 139 1.91 -7.24 -0.42
CA SER A 139 2.56 -6.06 -0.99
C SER A 139 2.09 -4.77 -0.31
N VAL A 140 0.79 -4.63 -0.05
CA VAL A 140 0.28 -3.47 0.71
C VAL A 140 0.83 -3.45 2.14
N LYS A 141 0.92 -4.61 2.81
CA LYS A 141 1.51 -4.68 4.15
C LYS A 141 2.96 -4.19 4.18
N ARG A 142 3.79 -4.65 3.24
CA ARG A 142 5.18 -4.18 3.12
C ARG A 142 5.24 -2.70 2.78
N LEU A 143 4.39 -2.22 1.86
CA LEU A 143 4.30 -0.79 1.53
C LEU A 143 4.03 0.07 2.77
N LEU A 144 3.14 -0.38 3.66
CA LEU A 144 2.84 0.33 4.89
C LEU A 144 4.02 0.32 5.88
N GLN A 145 4.73 -0.79 5.99
CA GLN A 145 5.95 -0.87 6.80
C GLN A 145 7.03 0.10 6.28
N ASP A 146 7.23 0.14 4.97
CA ASP A 146 8.16 1.08 4.33
C ASP A 146 7.74 2.53 4.55
N GLY A 147 6.45 2.84 4.44
CA GLY A 147 5.92 4.18 4.72
C GLY A 147 6.18 4.64 6.16
N VAL A 148 6.13 3.73 7.14
CA VAL A 148 6.49 4.04 8.54
C VAL A 148 7.99 4.29 8.67
N LEU A 149 8.81 3.41 8.09
CA LEU A 149 10.27 3.50 8.15
C LEU A 149 10.81 4.78 7.48
N GLN A 150 10.17 5.21 6.40
CA GLN A 150 10.53 6.42 5.67
C GLN A 150 9.92 7.70 6.29
N GLY A 151 9.11 7.58 7.34
CA GLY A 151 8.49 8.73 8.02
C GLY A 151 7.30 9.34 7.28
N PHE A 152 6.71 8.66 6.30
CA PHE A 152 5.49 9.10 5.62
C PHE A 152 4.21 8.69 6.35
N LEU A 153 4.29 7.68 7.23
CA LEU A 153 3.22 7.22 8.10
C LEU A 153 3.69 7.23 9.57
N ILE A 154 2.84 7.68 10.49
CA ILE A 154 3.13 7.53 11.92
C ILE A 154 3.09 6.05 12.32
N SER A 155 3.89 5.60 13.30
CA SER A 155 3.95 4.19 13.68
C SER A 155 2.63 3.60 14.20
N ASN A 156 1.75 4.44 14.78
CA ASN A 156 0.44 4.06 15.30
C ASN A 156 -0.72 4.46 14.37
N TYR A 157 -0.49 4.49 13.05
CA TYR A 157 -1.53 4.82 12.07
C TYR A 157 -2.74 3.87 12.17
N THR A 158 -3.93 4.39 11.83
CA THR A 158 -5.18 3.62 11.78
C THR A 158 -5.49 3.18 10.36
N ILE A 159 -5.97 1.94 10.18
CA ILE A 159 -6.47 1.42 8.90
C ILE A 159 -8.00 1.48 8.90
N LEU A 160 -8.56 2.08 7.86
CA LEU A 160 -10.01 2.24 7.66
C LEU A 160 -10.38 1.77 6.25
N GLY A 161 -11.56 1.21 6.08
CA GLY A 161 -12.20 1.11 4.77
C GLY A 161 -12.86 2.44 4.40
N HIS A 162 -13.03 2.73 3.12
CA HIS A 162 -13.73 3.96 2.71
C HIS A 162 -15.15 4.07 3.32
N ARG A 163 -15.84 2.92 3.50
CA ARG A 163 -17.15 2.81 4.17
C ARG A 163 -17.16 3.28 5.63
N ASP A 164 -16.01 3.31 6.29
CA ASP A 164 -15.92 3.82 7.68
C ASP A 164 -15.99 5.34 7.73
N LEU A 165 -15.84 6.02 6.58
CA LEU A 165 -15.75 7.47 6.46
C LEU A 165 -16.88 8.08 5.62
N ALA A 166 -17.57 7.26 4.82
CA ALA A 166 -18.62 7.71 3.91
C ALA A 166 -19.66 6.62 3.67
N SER A 167 -20.86 7.01 3.21
CA SER A 167 -21.89 6.07 2.77
C SER A 167 -21.53 5.47 1.41
N THR A 168 -20.77 4.37 1.42
CA THR A 168 -20.30 3.65 0.24
C THR A 168 -20.09 2.18 0.56
N GLU A 169 -20.16 1.30 -0.44
CA GLU A 169 -19.76 -0.10 -0.30
C GLU A 169 -18.24 -0.29 -0.33
N CYS A 170 -17.47 0.69 -0.81
CA CYS A 170 -16.01 0.59 -0.88
C CYS A 170 -15.40 0.33 0.51
N PRO A 171 -14.45 -0.62 0.70
CA PRO A 171 -13.68 -1.35 -0.32
C PRO A 171 -14.28 -2.70 -0.74
N GLY A 172 -15.55 -2.94 -0.46
CA GLY A 172 -16.24 -4.22 -0.70
C GLY A 172 -16.08 -5.20 0.45
N ASN A 173 -17.06 -6.08 0.63
CA ASN A 173 -17.19 -6.92 1.83
C ASN A 173 -16.00 -7.88 2.02
N LYS A 174 -15.51 -8.50 0.94
CA LYS A 174 -14.43 -9.48 0.99
C LYS A 174 -13.07 -8.86 1.32
N LEU A 175 -12.81 -7.65 0.81
CA LEU A 175 -11.60 -6.91 1.15
C LEU A 175 -11.71 -6.30 2.54
N TYR A 176 -12.86 -5.75 2.91
CA TYR A 176 -13.07 -5.14 4.22
C TYR A 176 -12.83 -6.11 5.39
N SER A 177 -13.17 -7.39 5.25
CA SER A 177 -12.88 -8.41 6.28
C SER A 177 -11.39 -8.67 6.49
N GLU A 178 -10.53 -8.28 5.54
CA GLU A 178 -9.09 -8.54 5.56
C GLU A 178 -8.27 -7.32 6.02
N ILE A 179 -8.82 -6.10 5.99
CA ILE A 179 -8.01 -4.88 6.17
C ILE A 179 -7.34 -4.77 7.54
N GLN A 180 -7.93 -5.34 8.59
CA GLN A 180 -7.32 -5.30 9.92
C GLN A 180 -6.02 -6.11 9.98
N ARG A 181 -5.91 -7.18 9.18
CA ARG A 181 -4.70 -8.02 9.09
C ARG A 181 -3.51 -7.30 8.44
N LEU A 182 -3.77 -6.24 7.68
CA LEU A 182 -2.71 -5.42 7.10
C LEU A 182 -1.89 -4.69 8.18
N GLY A 183 -2.48 -4.47 9.36
CA GLY A 183 -1.82 -3.79 10.48
C GLY A 183 -1.31 -4.70 11.61
N SER A 184 -1.51 -6.03 11.54
CA SER A 184 -1.40 -6.93 12.71
C SER A 184 -0.01 -7.51 13.02
N ASP A 185 1.00 -7.40 12.15
CA ASP A 185 2.35 -7.97 12.42
C ASP A 185 3.29 -6.90 12.95
N ARG A 186 2.91 -6.22 14.04
CA ARG A 186 3.70 -5.15 14.67
C ARG A 186 4.59 -5.66 15.82
N GLU A 187 5.00 -6.93 15.77
CA GLU A 187 5.95 -7.53 16.75
C GLU A 187 7.39 -7.49 16.24
#